data_AF-A0AAV2B010-F1
#
_entry.id   AF-A0AAV2B010-F1
#
_cell.length_a   1.000
_cell.length_b   1.000
_cell.length_c   1.000
_cell.angle_alpha   90.00
_cell.angle_beta   90.00
_cell.angle_gamma   90.00
#
_symmetry.space_group_name_H-M   'P 1'
#
loop_
_entity.id
_entity.type
_entity.pdbx_description
1 polymer ?
#
loop_
_entity_poly.entity_id
_entity_poly.type
_entity_poly.pdbx_seq_one_letter_code
_entity_poly.pdbx_strand_id
1 'polypeptide(L)'
;MSSKVPVDLMPISEEGPSFNRDPYTDAFGIPPGDFKQYTVSAENIPENFDAGDPIQKFAGIGLEITSVVIGNVISHPCIVIRRQCQVNRKAAKYHLSPFTLIPVLMRLHSRQGVSCLWKGCSGIFILRGCSTVLETFLAEATPFPSISFGILTPFYCASLVETVQSDIASEKPGVLDCLKEGVCRLLKIGTPRSTRLLPMWQLVGPTAFFGLSTYVLSSLTQSVFHWFRNLKLRNSQRKTLFEYQSSQSSTAKYLEELSIQYFSSFIASILMYPAETILHRLYLQGTRTIIDDLDSGTSVLPVISTYEGLVDCFHTIVNEEGASGLYKGFGALLLEYAMQALVLKAAQVAFREIESIVKPAKKPVSEPVPSEST
;
A
#
# COMPACT_ATOMS: atom_id res chain seq x y z
N MET A 1 -81.67 9.47 -10.51
CA MET A 1 -81.98 8.07 -10.89
C MET A 1 -81.14 7.72 -12.10
N SER A 2 -80.56 6.52 -12.08
CA SER A 2 -79.76 5.91 -13.17
C SER A 2 -78.41 6.56 -13.47
N SER A 3 -77.32 5.85 -13.70
CA SER A 3 -77.07 4.40 -13.69
C SER A 3 -75.57 4.21 -13.54
N LYS A 4 -75.17 3.23 -12.73
CA LYS A 4 -73.80 2.72 -12.66
C LYS A 4 -73.47 1.89 -13.91
N VAL A 5 -72.16 1.58 -14.01
CA VAL A 5 -71.44 0.52 -14.77
C VAL A 5 -70.68 1.05 -16.01
N PRO A 6 -69.46 0.58 -16.35
CA PRO A 6 -68.58 -0.42 -15.72
C PRO A 6 -67.18 0.08 -15.31
N VAL A 7 -66.51 -0.74 -14.49
CA VAL A 7 -65.08 -0.71 -14.20
C VAL A 7 -64.35 -1.44 -15.32
N ASP A 8 -63.61 -0.72 -16.14
CA ASP A 8 -62.57 -1.28 -17.01
C ASP A 8 -61.23 -1.18 -16.27
N LEU A 9 -60.61 -2.33 -15.99
CA LEU A 9 -59.23 -2.43 -15.54
C LEU A 9 -58.31 -2.06 -16.71
N MET A 10 -57.63 -0.92 -16.61
CA MET A 10 -56.38 -0.70 -17.33
C MET A 10 -55.21 -1.30 -16.52
N PRO A 11 -54.22 -1.92 -17.18
CA PRO A 11 -53.00 -2.34 -16.51
C PRO A 11 -52.24 -1.09 -16.06
N ILE A 12 -51.92 -1.01 -14.77
CA ILE A 12 -51.05 0.01 -14.22
C ILE A 12 -49.66 -0.24 -14.81
N SER A 13 -49.27 0.62 -15.75
CA SER A 13 -47.88 0.81 -16.17
C SER A 13 -47.12 1.42 -15.01
N GLU A 14 -46.58 0.59 -14.12
CA GLU A 14 -45.54 0.99 -13.17
C GLU A 14 -44.20 1.17 -13.93
N GLU A 15 -44.03 2.31 -14.60
CA GLU A 15 -42.70 2.81 -14.95
C GLU A 15 -42.50 4.15 -14.26
N GLY A 16 -42.11 4.07 -12.98
CA GLY A 16 -41.37 5.15 -12.33
C GLY A 16 -39.97 5.27 -12.95
N PRO A 17 -39.30 6.42 -12.81
CA PRO A 17 -38.01 6.65 -13.46
C PRO A 17 -37.03 5.55 -13.04
N SER A 18 -36.55 4.79 -14.03
CA SER A 18 -35.48 3.81 -13.88
C SER A 18 -34.20 4.55 -13.51
N PHE A 19 -34.00 4.71 -12.21
CA PHE A 19 -32.70 5.00 -11.64
C PHE A 19 -31.85 3.75 -11.89
N ASN A 20 -31.15 3.72 -13.02
CA ASN A 20 -30.06 2.78 -13.28
C ASN A 20 -29.04 2.98 -12.15
N ARG A 21 -29.14 2.14 -11.12
CA ARG A 21 -28.07 1.97 -10.15
C ARG A 21 -27.00 1.16 -10.87
N ASP A 22 -25.87 1.80 -11.15
CA ASP A 22 -24.65 1.10 -11.52
C ASP A 22 -24.34 0.06 -10.42
N PRO A 23 -24.06 -1.22 -10.78
CA PRO A 23 -23.86 -2.28 -9.79
C PRO A 23 -22.46 -2.31 -9.15
N TYR A 24 -21.67 -1.23 -9.25
CA TYR A 24 -20.28 -1.20 -8.76
C TYR A 24 -20.08 -0.15 -7.67
N THR A 25 -20.71 -0.39 -6.54
CA THR A 25 -20.27 0.16 -5.26
C THR A 25 -20.49 -0.92 -4.21
N ASP A 26 -19.49 -1.75 -3.95
CA ASP A 26 -19.25 -2.37 -2.64
C ASP A 26 -18.00 -3.27 -2.66
N ALA A 27 -17.03 -2.93 -1.83
CA ALA A 27 -16.14 -3.87 -1.13
C ALA A 27 -15.30 -3.12 -0.09
N PHE A 28 -15.89 -2.92 1.10
CA PHE A 28 -15.17 -2.46 2.29
C PHE A 28 -14.18 -3.54 2.76
N GLY A 29 -12.89 -3.18 2.91
CA GLY A 29 -11.93 -4.02 3.62
C GLY A 29 -10.47 -3.66 3.34
N ILE A 30 -9.79 -2.96 4.25
CA ILE A 30 -8.33 -2.73 4.18
C ILE A 30 -7.69 -2.80 5.58
N PRO A 31 -6.76 -3.77 5.82
CA PRO A 31 -5.96 -3.89 7.04
C PRO A 31 -4.65 -3.05 7.01
N PRO A 32 -3.80 -3.03 8.06
CA PRO A 32 -3.01 -1.86 8.44
C PRO A 32 -1.89 -1.43 7.49
N GLY A 33 -1.64 -0.12 7.54
CA GLY A 33 -1.02 0.74 6.53
C GLY A 33 0.34 0.38 5.94
N ASP A 34 1.04 -0.62 6.48
CA ASP A 34 2.34 -1.08 5.97
C ASP A 34 2.27 -2.39 5.18
N PHE A 35 1.16 -3.11 5.29
CA PHE A 35 0.99 -4.40 4.63
C PHE A 35 0.19 -4.29 3.34
N LYS A 36 -0.60 -3.22 3.17
CA LYS A 36 -1.16 -2.86 1.87
C LYS A 36 -0.26 -1.82 1.21
N GLN A 37 0.86 -2.28 0.63
CA GLN A 37 1.31 -1.55 -0.54
C GLN A 37 0.30 -1.85 -1.63
N TYR A 38 -0.45 -0.82 -1.99
CA TYR A 38 -1.60 -0.88 -2.87
C TYR A 38 -1.24 -1.61 -4.18
N THR A 39 -1.47 -2.91 -4.23
CA THR A 39 -1.68 -3.62 -5.47
C THR A 39 -2.97 -3.08 -6.04
N VAL A 40 -2.92 -2.64 -7.29
CA VAL A 40 -4.11 -2.21 -8.03
C VAL A 40 -5.16 -3.32 -7.92
N SER A 41 -6.34 -3.01 -7.37
CA SER A 41 -7.50 -3.89 -7.56
C SER A 41 -7.66 -4.07 -9.06
N ALA A 42 -7.73 -5.31 -9.54
CA ALA A 42 -7.93 -5.65 -10.96
C ALA A 42 -9.14 -4.94 -11.59
N GLU A 43 -10.02 -4.37 -10.77
CA GLU A 43 -11.18 -3.57 -11.13
C GLU A 43 -10.88 -2.15 -11.67
N ASN A 44 -9.66 -1.62 -11.50
CA ASN A 44 -9.23 -0.35 -12.13
C ASN A 44 -8.50 -0.53 -13.46
N ILE A 45 -8.55 -1.74 -14.02
CA ILE A 45 -8.12 -2.00 -15.39
C ILE A 45 -9.17 -1.33 -16.29
N PRO A 46 -8.80 -0.39 -17.19
CA PRO A 46 -9.67 0.02 -18.27
C PRO A 46 -10.25 -1.23 -18.95
N GLU A 47 -11.56 -1.45 -18.90
CA GLU A 47 -12.26 -2.57 -19.56
C GLU A 47 -11.90 -2.70 -21.07
N ASN A 48 -11.27 -1.68 -21.63
CA ASN A 48 -10.80 -1.60 -23.01
C ASN A 48 -9.51 -2.37 -23.34
N PHE A 49 -8.94 -3.17 -22.43
CA PHE A 49 -7.82 -4.07 -22.77
C PHE A 49 -8.22 -5.26 -23.65
N ASP A 50 -9.51 -5.36 -24.02
CA ASP A 50 -10.07 -6.38 -24.90
C ASP A 50 -10.19 -5.95 -26.38
N ALA A 51 -9.58 -4.84 -26.78
CA ALA A 51 -9.33 -4.63 -28.21
C ALA A 51 -8.37 -5.74 -28.69
N GLY A 52 -8.67 -6.41 -29.80
CA GLY A 52 -7.95 -7.58 -30.34
C GLY A 52 -6.47 -7.38 -30.74
N ASP A 53 -5.77 -6.45 -30.11
CA ASP A 53 -4.36 -6.12 -30.30
C ASP A 53 -3.51 -6.79 -29.19
N PRO A 54 -2.68 -7.80 -29.52
CA PRO A 54 -1.85 -8.50 -28.54
C PRO A 54 -0.93 -7.55 -27.75
N ILE A 55 -0.56 -6.40 -28.32
CA ILE A 55 0.32 -5.41 -27.67
C ILE A 55 -0.34 -4.81 -26.43
N GLN A 56 -1.66 -4.58 -26.45
CA GLN A 56 -2.37 -4.04 -25.30
C GLN A 56 -2.47 -5.07 -24.16
N LYS A 57 -2.68 -6.35 -24.48
CA LYS A 57 -2.68 -7.44 -23.50
C LYS A 57 -1.31 -7.58 -22.81
N PHE A 58 -0.22 -7.55 -23.58
CA PHE A 58 1.13 -7.55 -23.02
C PHE A 58 1.41 -6.31 -22.16
N ALA A 59 0.90 -5.14 -22.56
CA ALA A 59 1.03 -3.93 -21.77
C ALA A 59 0.27 -4.03 -20.43
N GLY A 60 -0.95 -4.60 -20.41
CA GLY A 60 -1.71 -4.84 -19.18
C GLY A 60 -0.95 -5.73 -18.20
N ILE A 61 -0.46 -6.89 -18.66
CA ILE A 61 0.35 -7.80 -17.84
C ILE A 61 1.63 -7.12 -17.33
N GLY A 62 2.32 -6.37 -18.21
CA GLY A 62 3.52 -5.64 -17.84
C GLY A 62 3.27 -4.58 -16.76
N LEU A 63 2.12 -3.91 -16.80
CA LEU A 63 1.70 -2.93 -15.79
C LEU A 63 1.39 -3.57 -14.44
N GLU A 64 0.74 -4.74 -14.42
CA GLU A 64 0.50 -5.51 -13.20
C GLU A 64 1.81 -5.96 -12.54
N ILE A 65 2.72 -6.54 -13.33
CA ILE A 65 4.05 -6.94 -12.85
C ILE A 65 4.79 -5.72 -12.30
N THR A 66 4.72 -4.57 -13.00
CA THR A 66 5.35 -3.33 -12.55
C THR A 66 4.79 -2.88 -11.20
N SER A 67 3.47 -2.87 -11.02
CA SER A 67 2.82 -2.54 -9.74
C SER A 67 3.27 -3.46 -8.61
N VAL A 68 3.32 -4.77 -8.86
CA VAL A 68 3.76 -5.77 -7.86
C VAL A 68 5.24 -5.60 -7.52
N VAL A 69 6.11 -5.41 -8.50
CA VAL A 69 7.56 -5.27 -8.30
C VAL A 69 7.90 -4.00 -7.53
N ILE A 70 7.32 -2.86 -7.91
CA ILE A 70 7.43 -1.59 -7.17
C ILE A 70 6.93 -1.81 -5.73
N GLY A 71 5.77 -2.45 -5.63
CA GLY A 71 5.02 -2.66 -4.40
C GLY A 71 5.62 -3.65 -3.40
N ASN A 72 6.50 -4.54 -3.81
CA ASN A 72 6.94 -5.63 -2.95
C ASN A 72 8.45 -5.84 -2.97
N VAL A 73 9.11 -5.65 -4.10
CA VAL A 73 10.53 -5.99 -4.22
C VAL A 73 11.39 -4.77 -4.03
N ILE A 74 11.07 -3.68 -4.72
CA ILE A 74 11.88 -2.45 -4.73
C ILE A 74 11.77 -1.69 -3.40
N SER A 75 10.57 -1.68 -2.80
CA SER A 75 10.32 -0.96 -1.55
C SER A 75 10.87 -1.68 -0.32
N HIS A 76 11.07 -3.00 -0.42
CA HIS A 76 11.35 -3.86 0.75
C HIS A 76 12.65 -3.53 1.51
N PRO A 77 13.78 -3.23 0.87
CA PRO A 77 14.98 -2.75 1.57
C PRO A 77 14.70 -1.54 2.46
N CYS A 78 13.93 -0.57 1.95
CA CYS A 78 13.59 0.63 2.70
C CYS A 78 12.67 0.30 3.87
N ILE A 79 11.71 -0.61 3.68
CA ILE A 79 10.83 -1.10 4.75
C ILE A 79 11.63 -1.77 5.88
N VAL A 80 12.58 -2.65 5.54
CA VAL A 80 13.44 -3.31 6.53
C VAL A 80 14.23 -2.28 7.33
N ILE A 81 14.93 -1.35 6.66
CA ILE A 81 15.73 -0.31 7.33
C ILE A 81 14.85 0.59 8.21
N ARG A 82 13.68 0.99 7.70
CA ARG A 82 12.71 1.82 8.43
C ARG A 82 12.27 1.14 9.72
N ARG A 83 11.83 -0.12 9.63
CA ARG A 83 11.38 -0.91 10.78
C ARG A 83 12.47 -1.09 11.82
N GLN A 84 13.71 -1.36 11.39
CA GLN A 84 14.88 -1.46 12.26
C GLN A 84 15.14 -0.15 13.03
N CYS A 85 15.10 0.99 12.35
CA CYS A 85 15.25 2.30 12.98
C CYS A 85 14.15 2.57 14.01
N GLN A 86 12.88 2.31 13.66
CA GLN A 86 11.73 2.60 14.52
C GLN A 86 11.79 1.85 15.85
N VAL A 87 12.33 0.63 15.84
CA VAL A 87 12.37 -0.25 17.02
C VAL A 87 13.66 -0.10 17.83
N ASN A 88 14.68 0.61 17.30
CA ASN A 88 15.91 0.90 18.00
C ASN A 88 15.77 2.07 19.00
N ARG A 89 15.38 1.74 20.24
CA ARG A 89 15.30 2.70 21.36
C ARG A 89 16.63 3.39 21.65
N LYS A 90 17.75 2.67 21.56
CA LYS A 90 19.10 3.16 21.89
C LYS A 90 19.77 3.97 20.79
N ALA A 91 19.11 4.15 19.64
CA ALA A 91 19.68 4.86 18.51
C ALA A 91 20.07 6.29 18.88
N ALA A 92 21.31 6.68 18.59
CA ALA A 92 21.78 8.06 18.65
C ALA A 92 21.49 8.81 17.33
N LYS A 93 21.46 8.10 16.19
CA LYS A 93 21.12 8.66 14.88
C LYS A 93 19.72 8.23 14.49
N TYR A 94 18.83 9.20 14.32
CA TYR A 94 17.43 8.89 14.01
C TYR A 94 17.18 8.68 12.51
N HIS A 95 18.19 8.92 11.67
CA HIS A 95 18.09 8.74 10.22
C HIS A 95 16.88 9.43 9.58
N LEU A 96 16.64 10.69 9.95
CA LEU A 96 15.50 11.48 9.44
C LEU A 96 15.64 11.87 7.97
N SER A 97 16.87 11.93 7.44
CA SER A 97 17.14 12.19 6.03
C SER A 97 17.72 10.95 5.34
N PRO A 98 17.37 10.70 4.06
CA PRO A 98 17.79 9.51 3.33
C PRO A 98 19.33 9.40 3.21
N PHE A 99 20.03 10.54 3.12
CA PHE A 99 21.49 10.57 2.95
C PHE A 99 22.24 9.99 4.15
N THR A 100 21.68 10.09 5.35
CA THR A 100 22.31 9.54 6.56
C THR A 100 22.34 8.00 6.58
N LEU A 101 21.51 7.35 5.75
CA LEU A 101 21.45 5.89 5.65
C LEU A 101 22.55 5.32 4.77
N ILE A 102 23.07 6.08 3.80
CA ILE A 102 24.10 5.63 2.85
C ILE A 102 25.31 4.99 3.55
N PRO A 103 25.99 5.64 4.52
CA PRO A 103 27.16 5.04 5.16
C PRO A 103 26.82 3.77 5.95
N VAL A 104 25.62 3.70 6.53
CA VAL A 104 25.15 2.53 7.29
C VAL A 104 24.86 1.37 6.33
N LEU A 105 24.21 1.66 5.20
CA LEU A 105 23.90 0.67 4.18
C LEU A 105 25.15 0.09 3.54
N MET A 106 26.15 0.91 3.26
CA MET A 106 27.44 0.42 2.75
C MET A 106 28.12 -0.53 3.72
N ARG A 107 28.08 -0.22 5.03
CA ARG A 107 28.65 -1.09 6.07
C ARG A 107 27.86 -2.38 6.24
N LEU A 108 26.53 -2.29 6.31
CA LEU A 108 25.65 -3.45 6.42
C LEU A 108 25.84 -4.40 5.23
N HIS A 109 25.85 -3.85 4.01
CA HIS A 109 26.14 -4.57 2.78
C HIS A 109 27.51 -5.26 2.83
N SER A 110 28.56 -4.55 3.26
CA SER A 110 29.91 -5.12 3.33
C SER A 110 30.04 -6.29 4.32
N ARG A 111 29.16 -6.38 5.33
CA ARG A 111 29.24 -7.40 6.38
C ARG A 111 28.27 -8.56 6.20
N GLN A 112 27.03 -8.29 5.81
CA GLN A 112 25.96 -9.29 5.72
C GLN A 112 25.53 -9.58 4.27
N GLY A 113 26.05 -8.83 3.29
CA GLY A 113 25.64 -8.91 1.89
C GLY A 113 24.32 -8.18 1.62
N VAL A 114 23.87 -8.18 0.36
CA VAL A 114 22.61 -7.53 -0.06
C VAL A 114 21.36 -8.23 0.46
N SER A 115 21.44 -9.54 0.72
CA SER A 115 20.27 -10.35 1.12
C SER A 115 19.68 -9.95 2.46
N CYS A 116 20.48 -9.36 3.35
CA CYS A 116 20.00 -8.88 4.66
C CYS A 116 18.93 -7.78 4.54
N LEU A 117 18.88 -7.06 3.41
CA LEU A 117 17.85 -6.06 3.14
C LEU A 117 16.53 -6.69 2.67
N TRP A 118 16.55 -7.96 2.26
CA TRP A 118 15.38 -8.73 1.84
C TRP A 118 14.88 -9.75 2.87
N LYS A 119 15.38 -9.67 4.10
CA LYS A 119 14.87 -10.51 5.19
C LYS A 119 13.38 -10.28 5.45
N GLY A 120 12.66 -11.35 5.75
CA GLY A 120 11.22 -11.33 5.97
C GLY A 120 10.36 -11.06 4.74
N CYS A 121 10.94 -11.02 3.53
CA CYS A 121 10.19 -10.75 2.31
C CYS A 121 9.13 -11.82 2.02
N SER A 122 9.46 -13.11 2.23
CA SER A 122 8.49 -14.23 2.11
C SER A 122 7.33 -14.09 3.08
N GLY A 123 7.61 -13.75 4.35
CA GLY A 123 6.58 -13.53 5.36
C GLY A 123 5.59 -12.42 4.97
N ILE A 124 6.09 -11.32 4.39
CA ILE A 124 5.24 -10.23 3.88
C ILE A 124 4.37 -10.70 2.71
N PHE A 125 4.94 -11.43 1.73
CA PHE A 125 4.15 -11.95 0.60
C PHE A 125 3.04 -12.89 1.04
N ILE A 126 3.35 -13.83 1.94
CA ILE A 126 2.37 -14.76 2.51
C ILE A 126 1.28 -13.98 3.24
N LEU A 127 1.67 -13.00 4.05
CA LEU A 127 0.73 -12.21 4.82
C LEU A 127 -0.20 -11.38 3.93
N ARG A 128 0.32 -10.82 2.83
CA ARG A 128 -0.50 -10.15 1.81
C ARG A 128 -1.49 -11.12 1.16
N GLY A 129 -1.02 -12.31 0.75
CA GLY A 129 -1.89 -13.35 0.22
C GLY A 129 -2.99 -13.78 1.20
N CYS A 130 -2.64 -14.03 2.47
CA CYS A 130 -3.59 -14.34 3.52
C CYS A 130 -4.58 -13.20 3.77
N SER A 131 -4.13 -11.95 3.74
CA SER A 131 -4.99 -10.78 3.90
C SER A 131 -6.03 -10.69 2.80
N THR A 132 -5.61 -10.84 1.54
CA THR A 132 -6.52 -10.82 0.39
C THR A 132 -7.54 -11.94 0.47
N VAL A 133 -7.10 -13.17 0.74
CA VAL A 133 -8.01 -14.33 0.89
C VAL A 133 -9.00 -14.10 2.02
N LEU A 134 -8.53 -13.63 3.17
CA LEU A 134 -9.38 -13.37 4.33
C LEU A 134 -10.40 -12.25 4.07
N GLU A 135 -9.99 -11.18 3.40
CA GLU A 135 -10.88 -10.09 2.98
C GLU A 135 -11.99 -10.59 2.05
N THR A 136 -11.66 -11.43 1.06
CA THR A 136 -12.66 -12.03 0.16
C THR A 136 -13.69 -12.86 0.93
N PHE A 137 -13.24 -13.75 1.81
CA PHE A 137 -14.16 -14.56 2.62
C PHE A 137 -14.99 -13.73 3.60
N LEU A 138 -14.39 -12.73 4.24
CA LEU A 138 -15.09 -11.88 5.19
C LEU A 138 -16.07 -10.93 4.51
N ALA A 139 -15.79 -10.47 3.30
CA ALA A 139 -16.71 -9.63 2.52
C ALA A 139 -18.03 -10.37 2.24
N GLU A 140 -17.97 -11.68 2.00
CA GLU A 140 -19.17 -12.51 1.85
C GLU A 140 -19.89 -12.77 3.18
N ALA A 141 -19.15 -12.88 4.28
CA ALA A 141 -19.70 -13.33 5.56
C ALA A 141 -20.17 -12.19 6.50
N THR A 142 -19.48 -11.04 6.50
CA THR A 142 -19.70 -9.96 7.47
C THR A 142 -19.41 -8.57 6.90
N PRO A 143 -20.21 -7.54 7.25
CA PRO A 143 -19.96 -6.17 6.82
C PRO A 143 -18.85 -5.46 7.64
N PHE A 144 -18.21 -6.12 8.60
CA PHE A 144 -17.31 -5.49 9.57
C PHE A 144 -15.83 -5.72 9.23
N PRO A 145 -15.10 -4.71 8.71
CA PRO A 145 -13.70 -4.87 8.32
C PRO A 145 -12.77 -5.10 9.53
N SER A 146 -13.20 -4.71 10.74
CA SER A 146 -12.43 -4.83 11.98
C SER A 146 -12.08 -6.28 12.37
N ILE A 147 -12.85 -7.26 11.90
CA ILE A 147 -12.63 -8.69 12.21
C ILE A 147 -11.33 -9.19 11.54
N SER A 148 -11.05 -8.74 10.31
CA SER A 148 -9.84 -9.09 9.56
C SER A 148 -8.58 -8.72 10.35
N PHE A 149 -8.56 -7.52 10.95
CA PHE A 149 -7.46 -7.07 11.80
C PHE A 149 -7.24 -7.95 13.02
N GLY A 150 -8.31 -8.43 13.65
CA GLY A 150 -8.20 -9.34 14.81
C GLY A 150 -7.47 -10.62 14.46
N ILE A 151 -7.81 -11.21 13.31
CA ILE A 151 -7.22 -12.46 12.82
C ILE A 151 -5.78 -12.23 12.33
N LEU A 152 -5.49 -11.10 11.67
CA LEU A 152 -4.19 -10.84 11.05
C LEU A 152 -3.15 -10.26 12.03
N THR A 153 -3.54 -9.66 13.15
CA THR A 153 -2.61 -9.03 14.12
C THR A 153 -1.47 -9.97 14.56
N PRO A 154 -1.70 -11.25 14.92
CA PRO A 154 -0.62 -12.17 15.27
C PRO A 154 0.40 -12.39 14.14
N PHE A 155 -0.07 -12.42 12.89
CA PHE A 155 0.78 -12.57 11.70
C PHE A 155 1.55 -11.29 11.40
N TYR A 156 0.95 -10.11 11.58
CA TYR A 156 1.67 -8.83 11.49
C TYR A 156 2.82 -8.75 12.49
N CYS A 157 2.59 -9.20 13.73
CA CYS A 157 3.63 -9.27 14.75
C CYS A 157 4.74 -10.28 14.37
N ALA A 158 4.40 -11.43 13.80
CA ALA A 158 5.37 -12.43 13.37
C ALA A 158 6.21 -11.94 12.18
N SER A 159 5.55 -11.34 11.17
CA SER A 159 6.23 -10.76 10.01
C SER A 159 7.14 -9.61 10.40
N LEU A 160 6.72 -8.76 11.35
CA LEU A 160 7.58 -7.69 11.86
C LEU A 160 8.86 -8.27 12.48
N VAL A 161 8.74 -9.29 13.34
CA VAL A 161 9.88 -9.98 13.95
C VAL A 161 10.84 -10.50 12.89
N GLU A 162 10.35 -11.18 11.85
CA GLU A 162 11.19 -11.70 10.76
C GLU A 162 11.91 -10.58 9.99
N THR A 163 11.26 -9.44 9.80
CA THR A 163 11.86 -8.30 9.07
C THR A 163 12.86 -7.50 9.89
N VAL A 164 12.78 -7.53 11.23
CA VAL A 164 13.69 -6.78 12.10
C VAL A 164 14.75 -7.65 12.77
N GLN A 165 14.60 -8.96 12.82
CA GLN A 165 15.61 -9.83 13.39
C GLN A 165 16.92 -9.77 12.59
N SER A 166 18.06 -9.64 13.26
CA SER A 166 19.38 -9.65 12.63
C SER A 166 19.70 -11.05 12.09
N ASP A 167 20.23 -11.14 10.88
CA ASP A 167 20.63 -12.41 10.26
C ASP A 167 21.71 -13.13 11.08
N ILE A 168 22.52 -12.39 11.83
CA ILE A 168 23.56 -12.94 12.71
C ILE A 168 22.94 -13.71 13.89
N ALA A 169 21.76 -13.27 14.35
CA ALA A 169 21.03 -13.85 15.47
C ALA A 169 19.83 -14.70 15.02
N SER A 170 19.57 -14.79 13.72
CA SER A 170 18.45 -15.52 13.15
C SER A 170 18.85 -16.95 12.88
N GLU A 171 18.09 -17.90 13.41
CA GLU A 171 18.11 -19.27 12.88
C GLU A 171 17.49 -19.20 11.48
N LYS A 172 18.10 -19.86 10.47
CA LYS A 172 17.66 -19.77 9.06
C LYS A 172 16.13 -19.94 8.96
N PRO A 173 15.36 -18.86 8.74
CA PRO A 173 13.91 -18.95 8.83
C PRO A 173 13.40 -19.73 7.62
N GLY A 174 12.54 -20.70 7.86
CA GLY A 174 11.74 -21.33 6.83
C GLY A 174 10.73 -20.33 6.26
N VAL A 175 10.41 -20.45 4.96
CA VAL A 175 9.50 -19.53 4.28
C VAL A 175 8.10 -19.45 4.91
N LEU A 176 7.68 -20.49 5.65
CA LEU A 176 6.38 -20.56 6.34
C LEU A 176 6.47 -20.28 7.84
N ASP A 177 7.64 -19.95 8.38
CA ASP A 177 7.80 -19.79 9.83
C ASP A 177 7.00 -18.61 10.37
N CYS A 178 6.89 -17.52 9.61
CA CYS A 178 5.99 -16.40 9.94
C CYS A 178 4.53 -16.86 10.07
N LEU A 179 4.05 -17.73 9.18
CA LEU A 179 2.69 -18.26 9.23
C LEU A 179 2.51 -19.16 10.46
N LYS A 180 3.46 -20.07 10.68
CA LYS A 180 3.47 -20.97 11.84
C LYS A 180 3.44 -20.19 13.16
N GLU A 181 4.32 -19.20 13.30
CA GLU A 181 4.42 -18.35 14.49
C GLU A 181 3.14 -17.52 14.69
N GLY A 182 2.56 -16.98 13.61
CA GLY A 182 1.27 -16.29 13.66
C GLY A 182 0.13 -17.18 14.17
N VAL A 183 0.03 -18.43 13.67
CA VAL A 183 -0.95 -19.43 14.13
C VAL A 183 -0.70 -19.83 15.59
N CYS A 184 0.55 -20.07 15.99
CA CYS A 184 0.91 -20.39 17.37
C CYS A 184 0.49 -19.27 18.34
N ARG A 185 0.70 -18.00 17.97
CA ARG A 185 0.27 -16.83 18.73
C ARG A 185 -1.25 -16.72 18.82
N LEU A 186 -1.96 -17.00 17.72
CA LEU A 186 -3.43 -16.97 17.67
C LEU A 186 -4.05 -18.08 18.55
N LEU A 187 -3.52 -19.30 18.47
CA LEU A 187 -4.02 -20.47 19.21
C LEU A 187 -3.44 -20.59 20.63
N LYS A 188 -2.54 -19.67 21.05
CA LYS A 188 -1.80 -19.71 22.32
C LYS A 188 -1.00 -21.02 22.52
N ILE A 189 -0.56 -21.65 21.43
CA ILE A 189 0.23 -22.89 21.47
C ILE A 189 1.70 -22.51 21.55
N GLY A 190 2.39 -22.96 22.61
CA GLY A 190 3.85 -22.80 22.73
C GLY A 190 4.35 -21.38 22.99
N THR A 191 3.46 -20.41 23.30
CA THR A 191 3.91 -19.06 23.63
C THR A 191 4.68 -19.05 24.96
N PRO A 192 5.91 -18.53 24.99
CA PRO A 192 6.64 -18.38 26.24
C PRO A 192 5.80 -17.55 27.20
N ARG A 193 5.66 -18.00 28.46
CA ARG A 193 5.04 -17.21 29.55
C ARG A 193 5.96 -16.05 29.95
N SER A 194 6.20 -15.13 29.01
CA SER A 194 6.91 -13.89 29.27
C SER A 194 5.91 -12.91 29.87
N THR A 195 6.17 -12.44 31.08
CA THR A 195 5.38 -11.39 31.73
C THR A 195 5.42 -10.06 30.98
N ARG A 196 6.34 -9.92 30.01
CA ARG A 196 6.49 -8.71 29.19
C ARG A 196 5.68 -8.73 27.90
N LEU A 197 5.20 -9.89 27.45
CA LEU A 197 4.43 -10.00 26.21
C LEU A 197 3.04 -9.41 26.43
N LEU A 198 2.68 -8.40 25.63
CA LEU A 198 1.34 -7.83 25.70
C LEU A 198 0.32 -8.85 25.17
N PRO A 199 -0.84 -8.96 25.81
CA PRO A 199 -1.88 -9.82 25.31
C PRO A 199 -2.40 -9.34 23.95
N MET A 200 -2.66 -10.27 23.03
CA MET A 200 -3.04 -9.94 21.65
C MET A 200 -4.26 -9.02 21.55
N TRP A 201 -5.25 -9.13 22.45
CA TRP A 201 -6.43 -8.25 22.43
C TRP A 201 -6.08 -6.77 22.66
N GLN A 202 -5.02 -6.47 23.42
CA GLN A 202 -4.53 -5.10 23.59
C GLN A 202 -3.83 -4.56 22.33
N LEU A 203 -3.36 -5.44 21.44
CA LEU A 203 -2.74 -5.07 20.17
C LEU A 203 -3.76 -4.95 19.04
N VAL A 204 -4.80 -5.78 19.02
CA VAL A 204 -5.81 -5.81 17.95
C VAL A 204 -6.49 -4.45 17.76
N GLY A 205 -6.99 -3.83 18.83
CA GLY A 205 -7.68 -2.54 18.76
C GLY A 205 -6.82 -1.42 18.14
N PRO A 206 -5.62 -1.17 18.68
CA PRO A 206 -4.64 -0.26 18.08
C PRO A 206 -4.29 -0.55 16.62
N THR A 207 -4.15 -1.83 16.28
CA THR A 207 -3.83 -2.30 14.93
C THR A 207 -4.96 -1.97 13.95
N ALA A 208 -6.20 -2.25 14.35
CA ALA A 208 -7.39 -1.94 13.58
C ALA A 208 -7.56 -0.43 13.39
N PHE A 209 -7.38 0.34 14.46
CA PHE A 209 -7.45 1.80 14.40
C PHE A 209 -6.40 2.37 13.44
N PHE A 210 -5.13 2.00 13.59
CA PHE A 210 -4.06 2.46 12.72
C PHE A 210 -4.34 2.14 11.24
N GLY A 211 -4.80 0.92 10.94
CA GLY A 211 -5.09 0.57 9.57
C GLY A 211 -6.28 1.28 8.97
N LEU A 212 -7.38 1.37 9.71
CA LEU A 212 -8.56 2.11 9.28
C LEU A 212 -8.22 3.59 9.06
N SER A 213 -7.48 4.20 9.98
CA SER A 213 -7.03 5.59 9.85
C SER A 213 -6.15 5.79 8.61
N THR A 214 -5.19 4.90 8.36
CA THR A 214 -4.31 4.99 7.18
C THR A 214 -5.11 4.85 5.89
N TYR A 215 -6.08 3.93 5.87
CA TYR A 215 -6.96 3.74 4.72
C TYR A 215 -7.82 4.98 4.44
N VAL A 216 -8.53 5.48 5.45
CA VAL A 216 -9.38 6.67 5.34
C VAL A 216 -8.56 7.86 4.86
N LEU A 217 -7.37 8.07 5.43
CA LEU A 217 -6.51 9.18 5.07
C LEU A 217 -5.96 9.09 3.64
N SER A 218 -5.61 7.88 3.20
CA SER A 218 -5.19 7.63 1.82
C SER A 218 -6.34 7.86 0.84
N SER A 219 -7.57 7.42 1.17
CA SER A 219 -8.75 7.62 0.32
C SER A 219 -9.15 9.11 0.23
N LEU A 220 -9.06 9.84 1.35
CA LEU A 220 -9.32 11.28 1.38
C LEU A 220 -8.30 12.04 0.52
N THR A 221 -7.00 11.72 0.65
CA THR A 221 -5.96 12.35 -0.16
C THR A 221 -6.12 12.02 -1.65
N GLN A 222 -6.41 10.76 -2.02
CA GLN A 222 -6.74 10.38 -3.40
C GLN A 222 -7.92 11.19 -3.96
N SER A 223 -9.01 11.27 -3.20
CA SER A 223 -10.21 12.04 -3.59
C SER A 223 -9.87 13.51 -3.86
N VAL A 224 -9.03 14.11 -3.02
CA VAL A 224 -8.53 15.48 -3.19
C VAL A 224 -7.71 15.61 -4.49
N PHE A 225 -6.82 14.66 -4.78
CA PHE A 225 -6.03 14.68 -6.03
C PHE A 225 -6.91 14.52 -7.28
N HIS A 226 -7.90 13.62 -7.26
CA HIS A 226 -8.84 13.47 -8.37
C HIS A 226 -9.67 14.73 -8.59
N TRP A 227 -10.11 15.36 -7.50
CA TRP A 227 -10.82 16.63 -7.56
C TRP A 227 -9.94 17.72 -8.18
N PHE A 228 -8.70 17.89 -7.73
CA PHE A 228 -7.76 18.84 -8.32
C PHE A 228 -7.47 18.54 -9.80
N ARG A 229 -7.30 17.27 -10.18
CA ARG A 229 -7.14 16.83 -11.58
C ARG A 229 -8.35 17.24 -12.41
N ASN A 230 -9.56 16.98 -11.92
CA ASN A 230 -10.80 17.32 -12.62
C ASN A 230 -10.97 18.84 -12.76
N LEU A 231 -10.61 19.64 -11.74
CA LEU A 231 -10.61 21.11 -11.85
C LEU A 231 -9.64 21.60 -12.93
N LYS A 232 -8.42 21.06 -12.96
CA LYS A 232 -7.42 21.42 -13.98
C LYS A 232 -7.88 21.02 -15.38
N LEU A 233 -8.47 19.83 -15.53
CA LEU A 233 -9.05 19.37 -16.79
C LEU A 233 -10.22 20.25 -17.23
N ARG A 234 -11.17 20.59 -16.34
CA ARG A 234 -12.28 21.51 -16.65
C ARG A 234 -11.80 22.88 -17.13
N ASN A 235 -10.73 23.39 -16.54
CA ASN A 235 -10.12 24.66 -16.96
C ASN A 235 -9.38 24.55 -18.30
N SER A 236 -8.79 23.39 -18.61
CA SER A 236 -8.08 23.13 -19.88
C SER A 236 -9.02 22.69 -21.03
N GLN A 237 -10.17 22.08 -20.71
CA GLN A 237 -11.16 21.54 -21.65
C GLN A 237 -11.92 22.62 -22.44
N ARG A 238 -11.83 23.90 -22.09
CA ARG A 238 -12.37 24.98 -22.95
C ARG A 238 -11.59 25.17 -24.27
N LYS A 239 -10.43 24.54 -24.49
CA LYS A 239 -9.61 24.76 -25.71
C LYS A 239 -9.33 23.53 -26.60
N THR A 240 -9.41 22.28 -26.13
CA THR A 240 -8.88 21.11 -26.87
C THR A 240 -9.62 19.79 -26.60
N LEU A 241 -10.96 19.82 -26.50
CA LEU A 241 -11.76 18.68 -26.03
C LEU A 241 -11.91 17.52 -27.05
N PHE A 242 -11.81 17.78 -28.35
CA PHE A 242 -12.16 16.78 -29.38
C PHE A 242 -10.95 15.96 -29.88
N GLU A 243 -9.73 16.50 -29.92
CA GLU A 243 -8.53 15.76 -30.35
C GLU A 243 -7.86 14.96 -29.22
N TYR A 244 -7.97 15.39 -27.96
CA TYR A 244 -7.32 14.73 -26.82
C TYR A 244 -8.01 13.41 -26.42
N GLN A 245 -9.34 13.34 -26.56
CA GLN A 245 -10.14 12.17 -26.16
C GLN A 245 -9.84 10.92 -27.02
N SER A 246 -9.35 11.09 -28.26
CA SER A 246 -9.10 9.99 -29.21
C SER A 246 -7.68 9.41 -29.16
N SER A 247 -6.74 10.00 -28.41
CA SER A 247 -5.31 9.60 -28.47
C SER A 247 -4.69 9.22 -27.12
N GLN A 248 -5.44 9.24 -26.02
CA GLN A 248 -4.87 8.90 -24.71
C GLN A 248 -4.83 7.37 -24.51
N SER A 249 -3.63 6.82 -24.62
CA SER A 249 -3.29 5.43 -24.33
C SER A 249 -3.79 4.98 -22.96
N SER A 250 -4.49 3.84 -22.90
CA SER A 250 -4.99 3.23 -21.66
C SER A 250 -3.89 3.01 -20.62
N THR A 251 -2.64 2.79 -21.08
CA THR A 251 -1.45 2.59 -20.24
C THR A 251 -1.04 3.86 -19.50
N ALA A 252 -1.10 5.02 -20.18
CA ALA A 252 -0.74 6.31 -19.59
C ALA A 252 -1.71 6.69 -18.46
N LYS A 253 -3.01 6.41 -18.65
CA LYS A 253 -4.04 6.61 -17.61
C LYS A 253 -3.76 5.74 -16.37
N TYR A 254 -3.46 4.46 -16.57
CA TYR A 254 -3.12 3.54 -15.48
C TYR A 254 -1.90 4.00 -14.69
N LEU A 255 -0.81 4.38 -15.36
CA LEU A 255 0.42 4.84 -14.68
C LEU A 255 0.23 6.18 -13.97
N GLU A 256 -0.61 7.06 -14.50
CA GLU A 256 -0.99 8.31 -13.83
C GLU A 256 -1.81 8.02 -12.57
N GLU A 257 -2.80 7.12 -12.67
CA GLU A 257 -3.63 6.68 -11.54
C GLU A 257 -2.77 6.05 -10.43
N LEU A 258 -1.83 5.18 -10.82
CA LEU A 258 -0.87 4.58 -9.90
C LEU A 258 0.01 5.63 -9.22
N SER A 259 0.40 6.70 -9.93
CA SER A 259 1.17 7.80 -9.33
C SER A 259 0.37 8.59 -8.29
N ILE A 260 -0.92 8.84 -8.54
CA ILE A 260 -1.82 9.49 -7.57
C ILE A 260 -1.97 8.60 -6.33
N GLN A 261 -2.14 7.29 -6.54
CA GLN A 261 -2.29 6.31 -5.48
C GLN A 261 -1.06 6.26 -4.55
N TYR A 262 0.16 6.12 -5.11
CA TYR A 262 1.38 6.12 -4.30
C TYR A 262 1.62 7.45 -3.59
N PHE A 263 1.34 8.59 -4.24
CA PHE A 263 1.51 9.90 -3.60
C PHE A 263 0.53 10.14 -2.45
N SER A 264 -0.70 9.63 -2.59
CA SER A 264 -1.70 9.68 -1.53
C SER A 264 -1.31 8.79 -0.34
N SER A 265 -0.83 7.58 -0.64
CA SER A 265 -0.30 6.67 0.36
C SER A 265 0.90 7.28 1.10
N PHE A 266 1.81 7.96 0.40
CA PHE A 266 2.94 8.67 1.00
C PHE A 266 2.48 9.69 2.05
N ILE A 267 1.49 10.51 1.71
CA ILE A 267 0.96 11.52 2.65
C ILE A 267 0.32 10.85 3.86
N ALA A 268 -0.45 9.78 3.66
CA ALA A 268 -1.04 9.02 4.76
C ALA A 268 0.03 8.39 5.67
N SER A 269 1.09 7.82 5.09
CA SER A 269 2.21 7.25 5.85
C SER A 269 2.97 8.30 6.64
N ILE A 270 3.17 9.52 6.12
CA ILE A 270 3.78 10.63 6.90
C ILE A 270 2.94 10.93 8.15
N LEU A 271 1.62 11.07 7.98
CA LEU A 271 0.71 11.45 9.05
C LEU A 271 0.54 10.32 10.09
N MET A 272 0.56 9.06 9.66
CA MET A 272 0.42 7.89 10.52
C MET A 272 1.75 7.37 11.08
N TYR A 273 2.89 7.96 10.71
CA TYR A 273 4.23 7.51 11.09
C TYR A 273 4.47 7.37 12.61
N PRO A 274 4.01 8.30 13.47
CA PRO A 274 4.17 8.15 14.92
C PRO A 274 3.41 6.92 15.46
N ALA A 275 2.20 6.69 14.96
CA ALA A 275 1.38 5.55 15.36
C ALA A 275 1.99 4.22 14.90
N GLU A 276 2.57 4.19 13.69
CA GLU A 276 3.35 3.05 13.18
C GLU A 276 4.52 2.72 14.12
N THR A 277 5.31 3.72 14.49
CA THR A 277 6.49 3.55 15.36
C THR A 277 6.10 2.99 16.73
N ILE A 278 5.01 3.48 17.32
CA ILE A 278 4.48 2.97 18.59
C ILE A 278 4.04 1.50 18.42
N LEU A 279 3.29 1.18 17.37
CA LEU A 279 2.80 -0.19 17.13
C LEU A 279 3.96 -1.17 16.94
N HIS A 280 4.97 -0.83 16.14
CA HIS A 280 6.13 -1.69 15.92
C HIS A 280 6.86 -2.03 17.23
N ARG A 281 6.96 -1.07 18.15
CA ARG A 281 7.56 -1.28 19.47
C ARG A 281 6.72 -2.17 20.38
N LEU A 282 5.39 -2.02 20.32
CA LEU A 282 4.48 -2.90 21.06
C LEU A 282 4.47 -4.33 20.51
N TYR A 283 4.51 -4.50 19.18
CA TYR A 283 4.55 -5.81 18.52
C TYR A 283 5.83 -6.61 18.86
N LEU A 284 6.97 -5.94 19.00
CA LEU A 284 8.24 -6.59 19.33
C LEU A 284 8.44 -6.83 20.83
N GLN A 285 7.68 -6.17 21.68
CA GLN A 285 7.86 -6.31 23.12
C GLN A 285 7.74 -7.77 23.55
N GLY A 286 8.73 -8.25 24.32
CA GLY A 286 8.72 -9.61 24.87
C GLY A 286 9.12 -10.73 23.90
N THR A 287 9.47 -10.41 22.64
CA THR A 287 9.84 -11.41 21.60
C THR A 287 11.31 -11.89 21.66
N ARG A 288 12.13 -11.34 22.57
CA ARG A 288 13.59 -11.62 22.68
C ARG A 288 14.36 -11.40 21.36
N THR A 289 13.88 -10.47 20.54
CA THR A 289 14.47 -10.14 19.24
C THR A 289 15.80 -9.39 19.40
N ILE A 290 16.73 -9.73 18.52
CA ILE A 290 18.02 -9.05 18.37
C ILE A 290 18.01 -8.39 16.99
N ILE A 291 18.20 -7.08 16.96
CA ILE A 291 18.15 -6.22 15.78
C ILE A 291 19.55 -5.79 15.35
N ASP A 292 19.70 -5.33 14.10
CA ASP A 292 20.95 -4.74 13.64
C ASP A 292 21.10 -3.31 14.18
N ASP A 293 22.31 -2.95 14.63
CA ASP A 293 22.62 -1.60 15.08
C ASP A 293 22.86 -0.67 13.89
N LEU A 294 21.83 0.10 13.53
CA LEU A 294 21.91 1.05 12.42
C LEU A 294 22.70 2.34 12.74
N ASP A 295 23.15 2.60 13.97
CA ASP A 295 24.03 3.75 14.23
C ASP A 295 25.45 3.51 13.68
N SER A 296 25.94 2.28 13.86
CA SER A 296 27.25 1.82 13.42
C SER A 296 27.21 1.04 12.11
N GLY A 297 26.19 0.18 11.94
CA GLY A 297 26.06 -0.79 10.84
C GLY A 297 26.91 -2.05 11.00
N THR A 298 27.41 -2.33 12.21
CA THR A 298 28.39 -3.40 12.47
C THR A 298 28.11 -4.28 13.69
N SER A 299 27.20 -3.84 14.55
CA SER A 299 26.85 -4.46 15.83
C SER A 299 25.39 -4.94 15.80
N VAL A 300 25.01 -5.71 16.82
CA VAL A 300 23.63 -6.13 17.04
C VAL A 300 23.17 -5.71 18.43
N LEU A 301 21.87 -5.45 18.60
CA LEU A 301 21.28 -4.93 19.83
C LEU A 301 20.03 -5.73 20.21
N PRO A 302 19.84 -6.14 21.47
CA PRO A 302 18.59 -6.75 21.90
C PRO A 302 17.48 -5.71 22.09
N VAL A 303 16.25 -6.05 21.69
CA VAL A 303 15.06 -5.23 21.95
C VAL A 303 14.61 -5.44 23.41
N ILE A 304 14.88 -4.43 24.25
CA ILE A 304 14.53 -4.41 25.67
C ILE A 304 13.53 -3.28 25.97
N SER A 305 12.31 -3.44 25.50
CA SER A 305 11.18 -2.55 25.80
C SER A 305 10.21 -3.17 26.80
N THR A 306 9.57 -2.32 27.59
CA THR A 306 8.45 -2.64 28.47
C THR A 306 7.52 -1.44 28.51
N TYR A 307 6.34 -1.61 27.94
CA TYR A 307 5.27 -0.64 27.87
C TYR A 307 3.99 -1.27 28.42
N GLU A 308 3.20 -0.50 29.14
CA GLU A 308 1.87 -0.90 29.63
C GLU A 308 0.79 -0.81 28.54
N GLY A 309 1.03 0.01 27.50
CA GLY A 309 0.13 0.17 26.37
C GLY A 309 0.58 1.30 25.42
N LEU A 310 -0.32 1.73 24.53
CA LEU A 310 -0.04 2.77 23.53
C LEU A 310 0.39 4.10 24.14
N VAL A 311 -0.36 4.58 25.13
CA VAL A 311 -0.17 5.92 25.72
C VAL A 311 1.14 5.97 26.50
N ASP A 312 1.42 4.92 27.28
CA ASP A 312 2.69 4.76 27.98
C ASP A 312 3.88 4.69 27.02
N CYS A 313 3.75 3.92 25.93
CA CYS A 313 4.77 3.87 24.87
C CYS A 313 5.02 5.24 24.24
N PHE A 314 3.97 5.98 23.89
CA PHE A 314 4.08 7.34 23.36
C PHE A 314 4.82 8.28 24.33
N HIS A 315 4.40 8.32 25.59
CA HIS A 315 5.03 9.17 26.59
C HIS A 315 6.49 8.79 26.83
N THR A 316 6.79 7.49 26.89
CA THR A 316 8.16 7.00 27.06
C THR A 316 9.04 7.44 25.89
N ILE A 317 8.57 7.32 24.64
CA ILE A 317 9.33 7.79 23.47
C ILE A 317 9.58 9.29 23.56
N VAL A 318 8.53 10.09 23.80
CA VAL A 318 8.65 11.54 23.84
C VAL A 318 9.56 12.02 24.98
N ASN A 319 9.50 11.39 26.15
CA ASN A 319 10.27 11.79 27.32
C ASN A 319 11.73 11.33 27.25
N GLU A 320 12.01 10.14 26.73
CA GLU A 320 13.38 9.59 26.71
C GLU A 320 14.13 9.88 25.40
N GLU A 321 13.43 9.87 24.27
CA GLU A 321 14.02 10.01 22.94
C GLU A 321 13.69 11.36 22.29
N GLY A 322 12.78 12.13 22.88
CA GLY A 322 12.22 13.34 22.28
C GLY A 322 11.16 13.05 21.22
N ALA A 323 10.41 14.09 20.85
CA ALA A 323 9.33 13.98 19.85
C ALA A 323 9.81 13.47 18.48
N SER A 324 11.06 13.76 18.09
CA SER A 324 11.67 13.24 16.85
C SER A 324 11.94 11.73 16.91
N GLY A 325 11.96 11.13 18.10
CA GLY A 325 12.07 9.67 18.28
C GLY A 325 10.91 8.90 17.64
N LEU A 326 9.73 9.53 17.55
CA LEU A 326 8.56 8.97 16.86
C LEU A 326 8.74 8.89 15.33
N TYR A 327 9.73 9.60 14.78
CA TYR A 327 10.05 9.64 13.36
C TYR A 327 11.37 8.94 13.02
N LYS A 328 11.89 8.07 13.92
CA LYS A 328 13.10 7.29 13.66
C LYS A 328 12.96 6.46 12.39
N GLY A 329 13.90 6.64 11.46
CA GLY A 329 13.91 5.96 10.16
C GLY A 329 13.11 6.68 9.08
N PHE A 330 12.65 7.92 9.30
CA PHE A 330 11.87 8.66 8.30
C PHE A 330 12.61 8.85 6.97
N GLY A 331 13.95 8.92 6.99
CA GLY A 331 14.77 8.95 5.77
C GLY A 331 14.59 7.71 4.89
N ALA A 332 14.31 6.55 5.48
CA ALA A 332 14.03 5.33 4.73
C ALA A 332 12.66 5.40 4.04
N LEU A 333 11.65 6.00 4.67
CA LEU A 333 10.35 6.28 4.04
C LEU A 333 10.52 7.21 2.82
N LEU A 334 11.29 8.28 2.97
CA LEU A 334 11.55 9.20 1.85
C LEU A 334 12.25 8.48 0.69
N LEU A 335 13.23 7.63 1.00
CA LEU A 335 13.94 6.82 0.00
C LEU A 335 12.99 5.82 -0.68
N GLU A 336 12.12 5.17 0.09
CA GLU A 336 11.12 4.20 -0.39
C GLU A 336 10.24 4.82 -1.48
N TYR A 337 9.55 5.93 -1.16
CA TYR A 337 8.64 6.58 -2.10
C TYR A 337 9.38 7.29 -3.24
N ALA A 338 10.62 7.76 -3.02
CA ALA A 338 11.46 8.27 -4.11
C ALA A 338 11.82 7.17 -5.13
N MET A 339 12.16 5.96 -4.66
CA MET A 339 12.41 4.81 -5.54
C MET A 339 11.15 4.41 -6.32
N GLN A 340 9.99 4.37 -5.65
CA GLN A 340 8.71 4.09 -6.32
C GLN A 340 8.41 5.13 -7.41
N ALA A 341 8.55 6.42 -7.10
CA ALA A 341 8.34 7.49 -8.07
C ALA A 341 9.30 7.41 -9.26
N LEU A 342 10.58 7.08 -9.02
CA LEU A 342 11.58 6.91 -10.07
C LEU A 342 11.20 5.78 -11.03
N VAL A 343 10.80 4.61 -10.48
CA VAL A 343 10.43 3.45 -11.31
C VAL A 343 9.15 3.72 -12.09
N LEU A 344 8.15 4.37 -11.48
CA LEU A 344 6.93 4.78 -12.20
C LEU A 344 7.24 5.76 -13.32
N LYS A 345 8.13 6.74 -13.09
CA LYS A 345 8.56 7.68 -14.13
C LYS A 345 9.32 6.98 -15.25
N ALA A 346 10.20 6.05 -14.92
CA ALA A 346 10.89 5.22 -15.91
C ALA A 346 9.89 4.38 -16.74
N ALA A 347 8.89 3.77 -16.09
CA ALA A 347 7.82 3.03 -16.77
C ALA A 347 7.02 3.96 -17.71
N GLN A 348 6.62 5.15 -17.24
CA GLN A 348 5.91 6.14 -18.06
C GLN A 348 6.69 6.52 -19.32
N VAL A 349 8.00 6.75 -19.20
CA VAL A 349 8.87 7.06 -20.34
C VAL A 349 8.98 5.85 -21.27
N ALA A 350 9.26 4.66 -20.73
CA ALA A 350 9.42 3.44 -21.53
C ALA A 350 8.16 3.10 -22.34
N PHE A 351 6.98 3.13 -21.72
CA PHE A 351 5.73 2.86 -22.42
C PHE A 351 5.41 3.91 -23.49
N ARG A 352 5.74 5.17 -23.25
CA ARG A 352 5.56 6.25 -24.22
C ARG A 352 6.44 6.05 -25.46
N GLU A 353 7.69 5.66 -25.28
CA GLU A 353 8.61 5.37 -26.40
C GLU A 353 8.18 4.11 -27.17
N ILE A 354 7.72 3.07 -26.48
CA ILE A 354 7.18 1.87 -27.14
C ILE A 354 5.96 2.24 -28.00
N GLU A 355 5.05 3.06 -27.48
CA GLU A 355 3.88 3.47 -28.25
C GLU A 355 4.22 4.37 -29.45
N SER A 356 5.21 5.26 -29.32
CA SER A 356 5.66 6.12 -30.42
C SER A 356 6.26 5.31 -31.58
N ILE A 357 6.96 4.21 -31.28
CA ILE A 357 7.54 3.29 -32.26
C ILE A 357 6.45 2.46 -32.96
N VAL A 358 5.45 1.98 -32.20
CA VAL A 358 4.40 1.10 -32.74
C VAL A 358 3.35 1.84 -33.57
N LYS A 359 3.03 3.10 -33.23
CA LYS A 359 2.05 3.92 -33.96
C LYS A 359 2.74 5.14 -34.62
N PRO A 360 3.39 4.99 -35.80
CA PRO A 360 3.88 6.16 -36.52
C PRO A 360 2.71 7.05 -36.95
N ALA A 361 2.89 8.36 -36.85
CA ALA A 361 1.86 9.38 -37.06
C ALA A 361 1.06 9.19 -38.36
N LYS A 362 -0.27 9.28 -38.29
CA LYS A 362 -1.14 9.39 -39.48
C LYS A 362 -0.69 10.61 -40.29
N LYS A 363 -0.38 10.41 -41.58
CA LYS A 363 -0.14 11.52 -42.52
C LYS A 363 -1.35 12.46 -42.52
N PRO A 364 -1.15 13.79 -42.53
CA PRO A 364 -2.27 14.72 -42.61
C PRO A 364 -3.07 14.47 -43.90
N VAL A 365 -4.38 14.38 -43.76
CA VAL A 365 -5.33 14.31 -44.87
C VAL A 365 -5.14 15.59 -45.69
N SER A 366 -4.75 15.45 -46.95
CA SER A 366 -4.65 16.57 -47.89
C SER A 366 -6.01 17.24 -48.02
N GLU A 367 -6.07 18.55 -47.79
CA GLU A 367 -7.26 19.38 -47.99
C GLU A 367 -7.85 19.16 -49.40
N PRO A 368 -9.19 19.06 -49.54
CA PRO A 368 -9.81 19.01 -50.85
C PRO A 368 -9.59 20.35 -51.57
N VAL A 369 -8.94 20.28 -52.73
CA VAL A 369 -8.75 21.42 -53.66
C VAL A 369 -10.13 22.00 -54.00
N PRO A 370 -10.35 23.32 -53.88
CA PRO A 370 -11.62 23.92 -54.28
C PRO A 370 -11.73 23.82 -55.81
N SER A 371 -12.81 23.20 -56.28
CA SER A 371 -13.17 23.19 -57.70
C SER A 371 -13.52 24.62 -58.13
N GLU A 372 -12.64 25.26 -58.91
CA GLU A 372 -13.00 26.43 -59.71
C GLU A 372 -14.04 26.01 -60.76
N SER A 373 -15.27 26.50 -60.62
CA SER A 373 -16.26 26.45 -61.69
C SER A 373 -16.25 27.78 -62.43
N THR A 374 -15.64 27.77 -63.62
CA THR A 374 -15.82 28.77 -64.68
C THR A 374 -17.10 28.52 -65.46
#